data_AF-A0A6L6Q114-F1
#
_entry.id   AF-A0A6L6Q114-F1
#
_cell.length_a   1.000
_cell.length_b   1.000
_cell.length_c   1.000
_cell.angle_alpha   90.00
_cell.angle_beta   90.00
_cell.angle_gamma   90.00
#
_symmetry.space_group_name_H-M   'P 1'
#
loop_
_entity.id
_entity.type
_entity.pdbx_description
1 polymer ?
#
loop_
_entity_poly.entity_id
_entity_poly.type
_entity_poly.pdbx_seq_one_letter_code
_entity_poly.pdbx_strand_id
1 'polypeptide(L)'
;MTTDLKDQHWLETYKSLITLSIEGFKFSALANGGSAVALLAYLGNVAGKGVATPDMRCPMATFLFGLACCGFAMLFAYLAQLKLLNESAVGNRPRLSHAWVLWVAIVLFGCSLAAFGVGAWQAVVRFR
;
A
#
# COMPACT_ATOMS: atom_id res chain seq x y z
N MET A 1 38.63 -8.78 -9.23
CA MET A 1 38.03 -7.63 -9.92
C MET A 1 36.60 -7.89 -10.39
N THR A 2 36.24 -9.10 -10.85
CA THR A 2 34.87 -9.44 -11.28
C THR A 2 33.85 -9.57 -10.14
N THR A 3 34.29 -9.96 -8.94
CA THR A 3 33.44 -10.08 -7.74
C THR A 3 32.87 -8.73 -7.29
N ASP A 4 33.69 -7.67 -7.36
CA ASP A 4 33.33 -6.32 -6.94
C ASP A 4 32.22 -5.70 -7.81
N LEU A 5 32.27 -5.93 -9.13
CA LEU A 5 31.22 -5.51 -10.06
C LEU A 5 29.88 -6.22 -9.81
N LYS A 6 29.93 -7.52 -9.50
CA LYS A 6 28.72 -8.31 -9.22
C LYS A 6 28.06 -7.86 -7.91
N ASP A 7 28.86 -7.58 -6.89
CA ASP A 7 28.38 -7.13 -5.58
C ASP A 7 27.82 -5.70 -5.65
N GLN A 8 28.45 -4.80 -6.42
CA GLN A 8 27.94 -3.46 -6.70
C GLN A 8 26.60 -3.49 -7.43
N HIS A 9 26.50 -4.29 -8.50
CA HIS A 9 25.26 -4.40 -9.28
C HIS A 9 24.10 -4.96 -8.44
N TRP A 10 24.39 -5.93 -7.56
CA TRP A 10 23.42 -6.48 -6.62
C TRP A 10 22.93 -5.42 -5.61
N LEU A 11 23.85 -4.63 -5.05
CA LEU A 11 23.52 -3.55 -4.12
C LEU A 11 22.68 -2.45 -4.77
N GLU A 12 23.00 -2.06 -6.01
CA GLU A 12 22.22 -1.07 -6.76
C GLU A 12 20.81 -1.59 -7.06
N THR A 13 20.69 -2.85 -7.48
CA THR A 13 19.39 -3.50 -7.73
C THR A 13 18.55 -3.55 -6.46
N TYR A 14 19.15 -3.90 -5.33
CA TYR A 14 18.47 -3.93 -4.03
C TYR A 14 17.98 -2.55 -3.60
N LYS A 15 18.80 -1.50 -3.77
CA LYS A 15 18.39 -0.11 -3.51
C LYS A 15 17.25 0.32 -4.42
N SER A 16 17.31 -0.03 -5.71
CA SER A 16 16.23 0.27 -6.68
C SER A 16 14.92 -0.40 -6.28
N LEU A 17 14.95 -1.68 -5.86
CA LEU A 17 13.77 -2.41 -5.38
C LEU A 17 13.13 -1.76 -4.15
N ILE A 18 13.94 -1.25 -3.21
CA ILE A 18 13.43 -0.52 -2.04
C ILE A 18 12.74 0.77 -2.49
N THR A 19 13.36 1.55 -3.37
CA THR A 19 12.78 2.79 -3.90
C THR A 19 11.45 2.53 -4.59
N LEU A 20 11.39 1.54 -5.47
CA LEU A 20 10.16 1.13 -6.16
C LEU A 20 9.07 0.72 -5.17
N SER A 21 9.43 0.00 -4.11
CA SER A 21 8.49 -0.40 -3.06
C SER A 21 7.92 0.81 -2.32
N ILE A 22 8.77 1.78 -1.94
CA ILE A 22 8.36 3.02 -1.27
C ILE A 22 7.43 3.83 -2.18
N GLU A 23 7.76 3.95 -3.46
CA GLU A 23 6.90 4.62 -4.45
C GLU A 23 5.56 3.90 -4.62
N GLY A 24 5.56 2.57 -4.64
CA GLY A 24 4.33 1.76 -4.69
C GLY A 24 3.42 1.98 -3.47
N PHE A 25 3.98 2.02 -2.26
CA PHE A 25 3.21 2.34 -1.04
C PHE A 25 2.66 3.76 -1.07
N LYS A 26 3.47 4.75 -1.49
CA LYS A 26 3.02 6.14 -1.65
C LYS A 26 1.88 6.25 -2.65
N PHE A 27 2.02 5.59 -3.80
CA PHE A 27 0.96 5.51 -4.81
C PHE A 27 -0.32 4.92 -4.22
N SER A 28 -0.24 3.79 -3.52
CA SER A 28 -1.42 3.13 -2.94
C SER A 28 -2.09 3.97 -1.85
N ALA A 29 -1.31 4.63 -1.00
CA ALA A 29 -1.81 5.54 0.02
C ALA A 29 -2.49 6.78 -0.60
N LEU A 30 -1.88 7.38 -1.63
CA LEU A 30 -2.45 8.51 -2.37
C LEU A 30 -3.68 8.10 -3.17
N ALA A 31 -3.69 6.93 -3.78
CA ALA A 31 -4.82 6.44 -4.56
C ALA A 31 -6.05 6.23 -3.67
N ASN A 32 -5.91 5.51 -2.56
CA ASN A 32 -7.02 5.27 -1.64
C ASN A 32 -7.39 6.52 -0.84
N GLY A 33 -6.41 7.16 -0.19
CA GLY A 33 -6.63 8.35 0.63
C GLY A 33 -7.07 9.57 -0.20
N GLY A 34 -6.44 9.80 -1.35
CA GLY A 34 -6.80 10.88 -2.26
C GLY A 34 -8.20 10.70 -2.84
N SER A 35 -8.61 9.47 -3.17
CA SER A 35 -9.98 9.20 -3.61
C SER A 35 -11.01 9.45 -2.51
N ALA A 36 -10.72 9.05 -1.27
CA ALA A 36 -11.57 9.34 -0.13
C ALA A 36 -11.73 10.86 0.10
N VAL A 37 -10.62 11.60 0.07
CA VAL A 37 -10.63 13.07 0.21
C VAL A 37 -11.40 13.74 -0.93
N ALA A 38 -11.19 13.30 -2.19
CA ALA A 38 -11.91 13.82 -3.34
C ALA A 38 -13.42 13.58 -3.24
N LEU A 39 -13.84 12.39 -2.78
CA LEU A 39 -15.24 12.07 -2.52
C LEU A 39 -15.84 12.94 -1.43
N LEU A 40 -15.15 13.13 -0.30
CA LEU A 40 -15.61 14.01 0.78
C LEU A 40 -15.72 15.46 0.33
N ALA A 41 -14.75 15.95 -0.45
CA ALA A 41 -14.77 17.29 -1.01
C ALA A 41 -15.98 17.49 -1.94
N TYR A 42 -16.25 16.53 -2.82
CA TYR A 42 -17.42 16.55 -3.68
C TYR A 42 -18.72 16.55 -2.86
N LEU A 43 -18.87 15.62 -1.92
CA LEU A 43 -20.07 15.49 -1.10
C LEU A 43 -20.30 16.74 -0.24
N GLY A 44 -19.26 17.32 0.33
CA GLY A 44 -19.34 18.58 1.10
C GLY A 44 -19.86 19.74 0.25
N ASN A 45 -19.39 19.84 -1.00
CA ASN A 45 -19.86 20.85 -1.94
C ASN A 45 -21.32 20.63 -2.37
N VAL A 46 -21.76 19.38 -2.57
CA VAL A 46 -23.16 19.06 -2.91
C VAL A 46 -24.09 19.31 -1.73
N ALA A 47 -23.70 18.87 -0.52
CA ALA A 47 -24.47 19.07 0.71
C ALA A 47 -24.65 20.57 1.03
N GLY A 48 -23.61 21.38 0.82
CA GLY A 48 -23.67 22.84 1.01
C GLY A 48 -24.65 23.55 0.06
N LYS A 49 -25.01 22.93 -1.06
CA LYS A 49 -25.98 23.46 -2.05
C LYS A 49 -27.42 23.01 -1.80
N GLY A 50 -27.67 22.24 -0.74
CA GLY A 50 -29.01 21.73 -0.41
C GLY A 50 -29.55 20.67 -1.39
N VAL A 51 -28.68 20.12 -2.25
CA VAL A 51 -29.03 19.04 -3.19
C VAL A 51 -28.94 17.70 -2.46
N ALA A 52 -29.83 16.77 -2.78
CA ALA A 52 -29.78 15.41 -2.24
C ALA A 52 -28.41 14.78 -2.55
N THR A 53 -27.69 14.37 -1.51
CA THR A 53 -26.37 13.77 -1.66
C THR A 53 -26.50 12.29 -2.03
N PRO A 54 -25.77 11.82 -3.06
CA PRO A 54 -25.78 10.41 -3.41
C PRO A 54 -25.14 9.59 -2.27
N ASP A 55 -25.70 8.40 -1.99
CA ASP A 55 -25.17 7.51 -0.97
C ASP A 55 -23.86 6.86 -1.43
N MET A 56 -22.76 7.46 -0.96
CA MET A 56 -21.37 7.09 -1.25
C MET A 56 -20.69 6.40 -0.05
N ARG A 57 -21.45 5.90 0.92
CA ARG A 57 -20.89 5.21 2.10
C ARG A 57 -20.09 3.97 1.71
N CYS A 58 -20.58 3.22 0.72
CA CYS A 58 -19.92 1.99 0.24
C CYS A 58 -18.56 2.26 -0.42
N PRO A 59 -18.43 3.15 -1.43
CA PRO A 59 -17.12 3.48 -1.99
C PRO A 59 -16.18 4.12 -0.97
N MET A 60 -16.70 4.96 -0.06
CA MET A 60 -15.90 5.53 1.04
C MET A 60 -15.30 4.44 1.93
N ALA A 61 -16.11 3.48 2.38
CA ALA A 61 -15.66 2.37 3.20
C ALA A 61 -14.59 1.54 2.48
N THR A 62 -14.76 1.31 1.17
CA THR A 62 -13.78 0.55 0.37
C THR A 62 -12.44 1.28 0.27
N PHE A 63 -12.43 2.60 0.06
CA PHE A 63 -11.18 3.39 0.05
C PHE A 63 -10.49 3.43 1.42
N LEU A 64 -11.26 3.58 2.51
CA LEU A 64 -10.71 3.53 3.87
C LEU A 64 -10.13 2.16 4.21
N PHE A 65 -10.81 1.08 3.79
CA PHE A 65 -10.31 -0.28 3.93
C PHE A 65 -9.00 -0.47 3.15
N GLY A 66 -8.93 -0.02 1.90
CA GLY A 66 -7.71 -0.04 1.11
C GLY A 66 -6.57 0.73 1.78
N LEU A 67 -6.84 1.94 2.28
CA LEU A 67 -5.86 2.74 3.00
C LEU A 67 -5.35 2.05 4.28
N ALA A 68 -6.24 1.42 5.05
CA ALA A 68 -5.86 0.66 6.23
C ALA A 68 -4.99 -0.55 5.86
N CYS A 69 -5.38 -1.33 4.83
CA CYS A 69 -4.59 -2.43 4.31
C CYS A 69 -3.20 -1.97 3.85
N CYS A 70 -3.09 -0.80 3.19
CA CYS A 70 -1.81 -0.21 2.82
C CYS A 70 -0.94 0.10 4.05
N GLY A 71 -1.53 0.68 5.11
CA GLY A 71 -0.82 0.96 6.36
C GLY A 71 -0.32 -0.31 7.05
N PHE A 72 -1.15 -1.35 7.13
CA PHE A 72 -0.75 -2.64 7.67
C PHE A 72 0.32 -3.32 6.81
N ALA A 73 0.21 -3.28 5.48
CA ALA A 73 1.22 -3.80 4.57
C ALA A 73 2.59 -3.15 4.81
N MET A 74 2.61 -1.82 4.98
CA MET A 74 3.84 -1.08 5.30
C MET A 74 4.42 -1.49 6.66
N LEU A 75 3.57 -1.66 7.69
CA LEU A 75 3.99 -2.13 9.01
C LEU A 75 4.63 -3.53 8.94
N PHE A 76 4.00 -4.47 8.24
CA PHE A 76 4.55 -5.83 8.08
C PHE A 76 5.82 -5.84 7.23
N ALA A 77 5.90 -5.01 6.18
CA ALA A 77 7.13 -4.85 5.41
C ALA A 77 8.28 -4.32 6.28
N TYR A 78 8.02 -3.36 7.17
CA TYR A 78 8.99 -2.88 8.15
C TYR A 78 9.42 -3.99 9.13
N LEU A 79 8.48 -4.76 9.66
CA LEU A 79 8.79 -5.90 10.55
C LEU A 79 9.62 -6.98 9.85
N ALA A 80 9.36 -7.24 8.57
CA ALA A 80 10.16 -8.17 7.77
C ALA A 80 11.61 -7.68 7.62
N GLN A 81 11.80 -6.38 7.36
CA GLN A 81 13.12 -5.76 7.29
C GLN A 81 13.85 -5.78 8.64
N LEU A 82 13.14 -5.49 9.74
CA LEU A 82 13.71 -5.52 11.08
C LEU A 82 14.18 -6.94 11.46
N LYS A 83 13.39 -7.97 11.13
CA LYS A 83 13.78 -9.37 11.32
C LYS A 83 15.02 -9.73 10.49
N LEU A 84 15.06 -9.31 9.22
CA LEU A 84 16.21 -9.55 8.34
C LEU A 84 17.48 -8.88 8.86
N LEU A 85 17.38 -7.65 9.36
CA LEU A 85 18.49 -6.93 9.97
C LEU A 85 18.99 -7.65 11.23
N ASN A 86 18.09 -8.11 12.10
CA ASN A 86 18.45 -8.84 13.31
C ASN A 86 19.10 -10.20 12.99
N GLU A 87 18.62 -10.92 11.98
CA GLU A 87 19.25 -12.15 11.48
C GLU A 87 20.67 -11.89 10.95
N SER A 88 20.86 -10.77 10.25
CA SER A 88 22.15 -10.35 9.70
C SER A 88 23.15 -9.96 10.80
N ALA A 89 22.67 -9.34 11.89
CA ALA A 89 23.50 -8.92 13.02
C ALA A 89 23.92 -10.08 13.94
N VAL A 90 23.07 -11.10 14.11
CA VAL A 90 23.31 -12.23 15.03
C VAL A 90 24.08 -13.38 14.33
N GLY A 91 24.33 -13.30 13.03
CA GLY A 91 25.10 -14.29 12.27
C GLY A 91 24.44 -15.66 12.16
N ASN A 92 23.13 -15.75 12.46
CA ASN A 92 22.39 -17.01 12.48
C ASN A 92 21.80 -17.29 11.09
N ARG A 93 21.84 -18.55 10.63
CA ARG A 93 21.30 -18.96 9.31
C ARG A 93 19.84 -18.50 9.14
N PRO A 94 19.43 -18.08 7.93
CA PRO A 94 18.11 -17.50 7.69
C PRO A 94 17.03 -18.49 8.10
N ARG A 95 16.24 -18.13 9.11
CA ARG A 95 15.05 -18.91 9.48
C ARG A 95 13.95 -18.51 8.50
N LEU A 96 13.25 -19.50 7.94
CA LEU A 96 12.04 -19.33 7.10
C LEU A 96 10.93 -18.43 7.70
N SER A 97 11.09 -17.95 8.94
CA SER A 97 10.12 -17.15 9.70
C SER A 97 9.86 -15.74 9.12
N HIS A 98 10.82 -15.13 8.41
CA HIS A 98 10.61 -13.79 7.83
C HIS A 98 9.81 -13.82 6.52
N ALA A 99 9.88 -14.93 5.76
CA ALA A 99 9.16 -15.08 4.50
C ALA A 99 7.64 -15.00 4.67
N TRP A 100 7.10 -15.53 5.76
CA TRP A 100 5.67 -15.42 6.08
C TRP A 100 5.23 -13.97 6.27
N VAL A 101 6.00 -13.18 7.02
CA VAL A 101 5.69 -11.76 7.29
C VAL A 101 5.71 -10.94 5.99
N LEU A 102 6.66 -11.24 5.10
CA LEU A 102 6.72 -10.62 3.79
C LEU A 102 5.50 -10.99 2.91
N TRP A 103 5.11 -12.27 2.89
CA TRP A 103 3.92 -12.72 2.17
C TRP A 103 2.65 -12.03 2.66
N VAL A 104 2.49 -11.87 3.97
CA VAL A 104 1.37 -11.12 4.56
C VAL A 104 1.37 -9.67 4.06
N ALA A 105 2.53 -8.99 4.04
CA ALA A 105 2.64 -7.63 3.51
C ALA A 105 2.25 -7.54 2.03
N ILE A 106 2.68 -8.50 1.20
CA ILE A 106 2.35 -8.56 -0.23
C ILE A 106 0.84 -8.73 -0.43
N VAL A 107 0.22 -9.65 0.31
CA VAL A 107 -1.24 -9.88 0.23
C VAL A 107 -2.01 -8.63 0.64
N LEU A 108 -1.63 -7.98 1.76
CA LEU A 108 -2.26 -6.74 2.22
C LEU A 108 -2.11 -5.60 1.19
N PHE A 109 -0.96 -5.48 0.55
CA PHE A 109 -0.75 -4.49 -0.51
C PHE A 109 -1.61 -4.79 -1.75
N GLY A 110 -1.70 -6.05 -2.16
CA GLY A 110 -2.60 -6.49 -3.22
C GLY A 110 -4.07 -6.20 -2.90
N CYS A 111 -4.51 -6.46 -1.65
CA CYS A 111 -5.83 -6.11 -1.18
C CYS A 111 -6.09 -4.59 -1.22
N SER A 112 -5.10 -3.77 -0.89
CA SER A 112 -5.20 -2.31 -0.99
C SER A 112 -5.44 -1.83 -2.43
N LEU A 113 -4.73 -2.42 -3.40
CA LEU A 113 -4.92 -2.09 -4.83
C LEU A 113 -6.28 -2.58 -5.35
N ALA A 114 -6.71 -3.78 -4.96
CA ALA A 114 -8.02 -4.29 -5.31
C ALA A 114 -9.15 -3.42 -4.72
N ALA A 115 -9.00 -2.99 -3.46
CA ALA A 115 -9.94 -2.09 -2.80
C ALA A 115 -10.05 -0.75 -3.53
N PHE A 116 -8.93 -0.15 -3.98
CA PHE A 116 -8.97 1.04 -4.82
C PHE A 116 -9.80 0.83 -6.10
N GLY A 117 -9.55 -0.27 -6.83
CA GLY A 117 -10.29 -0.59 -8.05
C GLY A 117 -11.79 -0.81 -7.81
N VAL A 118 -12.15 -1.55 -6.78
CA VAL A 118 -13.55 -1.81 -6.40
C VAL A 118 -14.23 -0.52 -5.92
N GLY A 119 -13.57 0.29 -5.10
CA GLY A 119 -14.08 1.56 -4.61
C GLY A 119 -14.33 2.56 -5.73
N ALA A 120 -13.40 2.64 -6.69
CA ALA A 120 -13.56 3.47 -7.88
C ALA A 120 -14.74 3.01 -8.73
N TRP A 121 -14.88 1.70 -8.98
CA TRP A 121 -16.01 1.16 -9.73
C TRP A 121 -17.35 1.43 -9.04
N GLN A 122 -17.43 1.21 -7.73
CA GLN A 122 -18.63 1.49 -6.93
C GLN A 122 -19.02 2.97 -6.98
N ALA A 123 -18.03 3.88 -6.89
CA ALA A 123 -18.27 5.31 -7.00
C ALA A 123 -18.87 5.65 -8.37
N VAL A 124 -18.31 5.13 -9.46
CA VAL A 124 -18.82 5.35 -10.83
C VAL A 124 -20.27 4.87 -10.98
N VAL A 125 -20.60 3.69 -10.47
CA VAL A 125 -21.97 3.15 -10.56
C VAL A 125 -22.97 4.00 -9.75
N ARG A 126 -22.52 4.60 -8.64
CA ARG A 126 -23.35 5.41 -7.74
C ARG A 126 -23.47 6.87 -8.16
N PHE A 127 -22.64 7.36 -9.09
CA PHE A 127 -22.68 8.72 -9.64
C PHE A 127 -23.85 8.98 -10.62
N ARG A 128 -24.95 8.23 -10.48
CA ARG A 128 -26.16 8.41 -11.30
C ARG A 128 -27.06 9.51 -10.76
#